data_AF-A0A924PU96-F1
#
_entry.id   AF-A0A924PU96-F1
#
_cell.length_a   1.000
_cell.length_b   1.000
_cell.length_c   1.000
_cell.angle_alpha   90.00
_cell.angle_beta   90.00
_cell.angle_gamma   90.00
#
_symmetry.space_group_name_H-M   'P 1'
#
loop_
_entity.id
_entity.type
_entity.pdbx_description
1 polymer ?
#
loop_
_entity_poly.entity_id
_entity_poly.type
_entity_poly.pdbx_seq_one_letter_code
_entity_poly.pdbx_strand_id
1 'polypeptide(L)'
;MTRANVTQRLALVVVAATPGIPSLTGSRISPHTIRHTTAMHLLQSGESIEGIALWLGHESPTTTHQYVEANLVMKEKTLANLQDPGTAAKRFRASDSLLEFLKTL
;
A
#
# COMPACT_ATOMS: atom_id res chain seq x y z
N MET A 1 -23.58 -15.38 10.22
CA MET A 1 -22.62 -15.77 9.15
C MET A 1 -21.23 -15.83 9.75
N THR A 2 -20.42 -16.84 9.42
CA THR A 2 -19.03 -16.97 9.91
C THR A 2 -18.03 -16.40 8.89
N ARG A 3 -16.79 -16.14 9.32
CA ARG A 3 -15.70 -15.71 8.41
C ARG A 3 -15.55 -16.63 7.20
N ALA A 4 -15.62 -17.95 7.43
CA ALA A 4 -15.55 -18.95 6.37
C ALA A 4 -16.69 -18.81 5.35
N ASN A 5 -17.91 -18.54 5.83
CA ASN A 5 -19.07 -18.36 4.96
C ASN A 5 -18.95 -17.11 4.08
N VAL A 6 -18.39 -16.02 4.61
CA VAL A 6 -18.11 -14.80 3.84
C VAL A 6 -17.08 -15.07 2.75
N THR A 7 -15.98 -15.75 3.07
CA THR A 7 -14.96 -16.13 2.07
C THR A 7 -15.53 -17.02 0.97
N GLN A 8 -16.34 -18.02 1.33
CA GLN A 8 -16.98 -18.92 0.36
C GLN A 8 -17.93 -18.17 -0.58
N ARG A 9 -18.78 -17.29 -0.03
CA ARG A 9 -19.69 -16.47 -0.85
C ARG A 9 -18.93 -15.54 -1.78
N LEU A 10 -17.85 -14.92 -1.30
CA LEU A 10 -17.00 -14.09 -2.13
C LEU A 10 -16.39 -14.89 -3.29
N ALA A 11 -15.90 -16.10 -3.02
CA ALA A 11 -15.35 -16.97 -4.07
C ALA A 11 -16.38 -17.30 -5.16
N LEU A 12 -17.63 -17.59 -4.78
CA LEU A 12 -18.72 -17.82 -5.73
C LEU A 12 -18.98 -16.60 -6.62
N VAL A 13 -19.00 -15.39 -6.03
CA VAL A 13 -19.20 -14.15 -6.77
C VAL A 13 -18.04 -13.89 -7.74
N VAL A 14 -16.79 -14.13 -7.33
CA VAL A 14 -15.62 -13.99 -8.21
C VAL A 14 -15.71 -14.93 -9.41
N VAL A 15 -16.07 -16.20 -9.19
CA VAL A 15 -16.29 -17.17 -10.28
C VAL A 15 -17.38 -16.70 -11.23
N ALA A 16 -18.51 -16.23 -10.69
CA ALA A 16 -19.62 -15.74 -11.50
C ALA A 16 -19.27 -14.47 -12.32
N ALA A 17 -18.42 -13.59 -11.79
CA ALA A 17 -18.02 -12.35 -12.45
C ALA A 17 -16.88 -12.53 -13.48
N THR A 18 -16.06 -13.58 -13.34
CA THR A 18 -14.89 -13.84 -14.19
C THR A 18 -15.18 -13.81 -15.71
N PRO A 19 -16.29 -14.39 -16.22
CA PRO A 19 -16.59 -14.35 -17.65
C PRO A 19 -16.75 -12.93 -18.21
N GLY A 20 -17.27 -11.99 -17.41
CA GLY A 20 -17.43 -10.59 -17.80
C GLY A 20 -16.20 -9.72 -17.49
N ILE A 21 -15.29 -10.21 -16.65
CA ILE A 21 -14.11 -9.48 -16.18
C ILE A 21 -12.89 -10.41 -16.21
N PRO A 22 -12.23 -10.58 -17.37
CA PRO A 22 -11.14 -11.55 -17.54
C PRO A 22 -9.96 -11.36 -16.58
N SER A 23 -9.71 -10.13 -16.10
CA SER A 23 -8.65 -9.81 -15.14
C SER A 23 -8.84 -10.45 -13.76
N LEU A 24 -10.03 -10.97 -13.46
CA LEU A 24 -10.27 -11.75 -12.23
C LEU A 24 -9.64 -13.15 -12.31
N THR A 25 -9.33 -13.65 -13.50
CA THR A 25 -8.71 -14.96 -13.69
C THR A 25 -7.35 -15.03 -13.01
N GLY A 26 -7.17 -15.95 -12.06
CA GLY A 26 -5.92 -16.09 -11.30
C GLY A 26 -5.70 -15.04 -10.21
N SER A 27 -6.59 -14.06 -10.07
CA SER A 27 -6.51 -13.04 -9.02
C SER A 27 -6.89 -13.63 -7.65
N ARG A 28 -6.04 -13.39 -6.63
CA ARG A 28 -6.30 -13.80 -5.25
C ARG A 28 -7.19 -12.79 -4.53
N ILE A 29 -8.51 -12.96 -4.66
CA ILE A 29 -9.51 -12.09 -4.03
C ILE A 29 -9.97 -12.70 -2.71
N SER A 30 -9.86 -11.92 -1.64
CA SER A 30 -10.28 -12.30 -0.29
C SER A 30 -11.01 -11.12 0.38
N PRO A 31 -11.70 -11.34 1.51
CA PRO A 31 -12.28 -10.24 2.28
C PRO A 31 -11.24 -9.18 2.67
N HIS A 32 -9.99 -9.60 2.88
CA HIS A 32 -8.89 -8.69 3.20
C HIS A 32 -8.47 -7.84 1.99
N THR A 33 -8.50 -8.42 0.78
CA THR A 33 -8.28 -7.68 -0.48
C THR A 33 -9.28 -6.54 -0.61
N ILE A 34 -10.56 -6.82 -0.37
CA ILE A 34 -11.62 -5.80 -0.42
C ILE A 34 -11.36 -4.68 0.60
N ARG A 35 -11.00 -5.04 1.84
CA ARG A 35 -10.67 -4.05 2.89
C ARG A 35 -9.51 -3.13 2.47
N HIS A 36 -8.45 -3.68 1.90
CA HIS A 36 -7.33 -2.88 1.38
C HIS A 36 -7.76 -1.98 0.23
N THR A 37 -8.57 -2.48 -0.71
CA THR A 37 -9.09 -1.67 -1.81
C THR A 37 -9.96 -0.52 -1.31
N THR A 38 -10.82 -0.76 -0.33
CA THR A 38 -11.62 0.31 0.31
C THR A 38 -10.74 1.39 0.92
N ALA A 39 -9.69 1.00 1.66
CA ALA A 39 -8.75 1.94 2.25
C ALA A 39 -8.01 2.78 1.20
N MET A 40 -7.56 2.15 0.11
CA MET A 40 -6.92 2.85 -1.00
C MET A 40 -7.86 3.84 -1.68
N HIS A 41 -9.13 3.47 -1.88
CA HIS A 41 -10.12 4.38 -2.47
C HIS A 41 -10.41 5.58 -1.56
N LEU A 42 -10.51 5.38 -0.24
CA LEU A 42 -10.67 6.49 0.71
C LEU A 42 -9.47 7.45 0.66
N LEU A 43 -8.25 6.91 0.65
CA LEU A 43 -7.03 7.70 0.51
C LEU A 43 -7.02 8.50 -0.80
N GLN A 44 -7.38 7.86 -1.92
CA GLN A 44 -7.41 8.49 -3.23
C GLN A 44 -8.52 9.54 -3.36
N SER A 45 -9.61 9.44 -2.62
CA SER A 45 -10.63 10.49 -2.52
C SER A 45 -10.23 11.67 -1.63
N GLY A 46 -9.06 11.60 -0.98
CA GLY A 46 -8.53 12.67 -0.14
C GLY A 46 -8.90 12.56 1.35
N GLU A 47 -9.39 11.40 1.80
CA GLU A 47 -9.60 11.15 3.23
C GLU A 47 -8.26 11.14 3.97
N SER A 48 -8.23 11.66 5.20
CA SER A 48 -7.01 11.65 6.01
C SER A 48 -6.66 10.24 6.49
N ILE A 49 -5.38 10.00 6.81
CA ILE A 49 -4.91 8.70 7.32
C ILE A 49 -5.62 8.36 8.64
N GLU A 50 -5.89 9.36 9.48
CA GLU A 50 -6.61 9.24 10.74
C GLU A 50 -8.08 8.87 10.49
N GLY A 51 -8.72 9.49 9.50
CA GLY A 51 -10.07 9.16 9.07
C GLY A 51 -10.17 7.72 8.58
N ILE A 52 -9.24 7.29 7.72
CA ILE A 52 -9.16 5.90 7.25
C ILE A 52 -8.93 4.93 8.41
N ALA A 53 -8.05 5.25 9.36
CA ALA A 53 -7.82 4.43 10.54
C ALA A 53 -9.12 4.25 11.34
N LEU A 54 -9.90 5.31 11.52
CA LEU A 54 -11.19 5.27 12.21
C LEU A 54 -12.22 4.42 11.45
N TRP A 55 -12.37 4.62 10.14
CA TRP A 55 -13.25 3.81 9.28
C TRP A 55 -12.95 2.32 9.34
N LEU A 56 -11.66 1.98 9.45
CA LEU A 56 -11.20 0.59 9.45
C LEU A 56 -11.07 0.00 10.85
N GLY A 57 -11.18 0.81 11.92
CA GLY A 57 -10.97 0.38 13.30
C GLY A 57 -9.52 -0.03 13.58
N HIS A 58 -8.55 0.70 13.02
CA HIS A 58 -7.15 0.50 13.33
C HIS A 58 -6.80 1.15 14.67
N GLU A 59 -6.25 0.37 15.59
CA GLU A 59 -5.73 0.85 16.88
C GLU A 59 -4.46 1.70 16.72
N SER A 60 -3.70 1.48 15.65
CA SER A 60 -2.45 2.19 15.37
C SER A 60 -2.46 2.80 13.97
N PRO A 61 -2.04 4.08 13.80
CA PRO A 61 -1.87 4.70 12.49
C PRO A 61 -0.82 4.00 11.60
N THR A 62 0.11 3.23 12.19
CA THR A 62 1.19 2.55 11.48
C THR A 62 0.67 1.56 10.42
N THR A 63 -0.43 0.86 10.70
CA THR A 63 -1.05 -0.06 9.73
C THR A 63 -1.82 0.66 8.63
N THR A 64 -2.08 1.96 8.78
CA THR A 64 -2.68 2.82 7.75
C THR A 64 -1.62 3.51 6.90
N HIS A 65 -0.42 3.76 7.43
CA HIS A 65 0.70 4.37 6.68
C HIS A 65 1.08 3.59 5.42
N GLN A 66 0.94 2.26 5.43
CA GLN A 66 1.20 1.40 4.27
C GLN A 66 0.41 1.82 3.02
N TYR A 67 -0.77 2.45 3.17
CA TYR A 67 -1.57 2.90 2.04
C TYR A 67 -0.96 4.12 1.34
N VAL A 68 -0.33 5.02 2.09
CA VAL A 68 0.42 6.16 1.55
C VAL A 68 1.60 5.66 0.73
N GLU A 69 2.31 4.65 1.25
CA GLU A 69 3.43 4.04 0.55
C GLU A 69 3.00 3.31 -0.74
N ALA A 70 1.80 2.74 -0.76
CA ALA A 70 1.27 2.06 -1.93
C ALA A 70 0.77 3.01 -3.04
N ASN A 71 0.48 4.28 -2.74
CA ASN A 71 -0.10 5.22 -3.69
C ASN A 71 0.97 5.95 -4.53
N LEU A 72 1.33 5.37 -5.68
CA LEU A 72 2.31 5.97 -6.61
C LEU A 72 1.89 7.34 -7.12
N VAL A 73 0.61 7.56 -7.44
CA VAL A 73 0.12 8.86 -7.94
C VAL A 73 0.32 9.96 -6.90
N MET A 74 0.04 9.66 -5.63
CA MET A 74 0.27 10.61 -4.54
C MET A 74 1.76 10.91 -4.36
N LYS A 75 2.63 9.90 -4.47
CA LYS A 75 4.08 10.08 -4.44
C LYS A 75 4.57 10.96 -5.59
N GLU A 76 4.15 10.68 -6.81
CA GLU A 76 4.49 11.48 -7.99
C GLU A 76 4.01 12.93 -7.85
N LYS A 77 2.76 13.15 -7.43
CA LYS A 77 2.24 14.50 -7.18
C LYS A 77 3.03 15.24 -6.10
N THR A 78 3.44 14.53 -5.05
CA THR A 78 4.27 15.12 -3.99
C THR A 78 5.64 15.49 -4.52
N LEU A 79 6.28 14.60 -5.29
CA LEU A 79 7.57 14.86 -5.95
C LEU A 79 7.51 16.05 -6.91
N ALA A 80 6.42 16.18 -7.69
CA ALA A 80 6.24 17.29 -8.62
C ALA A 80 6.08 18.65 -7.93
N ASN A 81 5.61 18.68 -6.68
CA ASN A 81 5.43 19.91 -5.90
C ASN A 81 6.65 20.27 -5.04
N LEU A 82 7.64 19.36 -4.94
CA LEU A 82 8.87 19.63 -4.22
C LEU A 82 9.80 20.48 -5.09
N GLN A 83 10.36 21.53 -4.50
CA GLN A 83 11.46 22.26 -5.12
C GLN A 83 12.72 21.39 -5.04
N ASP A 84 13.53 21.39 -6.10
CA ASP A 84 14.85 20.78 -6.06
C ASP A 84 15.62 21.42 -4.90
N PRO A 85 16.11 20.64 -3.92
CA PRO A 85 16.83 21.18 -2.77
C PRO A 85 18.16 21.87 -3.15
N GLY A 86 18.49 22.02 -4.44
CA GLY A 86 19.69 22.73 -4.92
C GLY A 86 20.99 22.08 -4.42
N THR A 87 20.86 20.88 -3.86
CA THR A 87 21.94 20.17 -3.19
C THR A 87 22.49 19.20 -4.21
N ALA A 88 23.75 19.37 -4.58
CA ALA A 88 24.42 18.44 -5.48
C ALA A 88 24.24 17.01 -4.94
N ALA A 89 23.72 16.11 -5.78
CA ALA A 89 23.56 14.70 -5.43
C ALA A 89 24.94 14.12 -5.07
N LYS A 90 25.26 14.06 -3.78
CA LYS A 90 26.50 13.45 -3.31
C LYS A 90 26.29 11.95 -3.36
N ARG A 91 27.01 11.30 -4.27
CA ARG A 91 27.15 9.84 -4.23
C ARG A 91 27.81 9.48 -2.90
N PHE A 92 27.15 8.63 -2.12
CA PHE A 92 27.72 8.14 -0.87
C PHE A 92 29.09 7.52 -1.13
N ARG A 93 30.10 7.97 -0.37
CA ARG A 93 31.43 7.36 -0.31
C ARG A 93 31.61 6.85 1.11
N ALA A 94 31.75 5.54 1.25
CA ALA A 94 32.06 4.92 2.53
C ALA A 94 33.42 5.42 3.03
N SER A 95 33.53 5.68 4.33
CA SER A 95 34.83 5.96 4.97
C SER A 95 35.66 4.69 5.06
N ASP A 96 36.98 4.85 5.13
CA ASP A 96 37.89 3.71 5.30
C ASP A 96 37.55 2.91 6.56
N SER A 97 37.17 3.59 7.65
CA SER A 97 36.71 2.95 8.89
C SER A 97 35.46 2.10 8.71
N LEU A 98 34.52 2.51 7.87
CA LEU A 98 33.30 1.75 7.57
C LEU A 98 33.62 0.53 6.70
N LEU A 99 34.50 0.71 5.70
CA LEU A 99 34.96 -0.41 4.87
C LEU A 99 35.75 -1.43 5.68
N GLU A 100 36.55 -0.99 6.64
CA GLU A 100 37.32 -1.85 7.52
C GLU A 100 36.42 -2.62 8.49
N PHE A 101 35.44 -1.96 9.10
CA PHE A 101 34.39 -2.62 9.89
C PHE A 101 33.64 -3.69 9.08
N LEU A 102 33.20 -3.37 7.86
CA LEU A 102 32.46 -4.31 7.01
C LEU A 102 33.29 -5.52 6.57
N LYS A 103 34.63 -5.41 6.53
CA LYS A 103 35.52 -6.55 6.26
C LYS A 103 35.67 -7.50 7.45
N THR A 104 35.22 -7.11 8.64
CA THR A 104 35.27 -7.94 9.86
C THR A 104 33.99 -8.73 10.13
N LEU A 105 32.94 -8.51 9.33
CA LEU A 105 31.71 -9.30 9.29
C LEU A 105 31.83 -10.44 8.27
#